data_AF-A0A854C1R1-F1
#
_entry.id   AF-A0A854C1R1-F1
#
_cell.length_a   1.000
_cell.length_b   1.000
_cell.length_c   1.000
_cell.angle_alpha   90.00
_cell.angle_beta   90.00
_cell.angle_gamma   90.00
#
_symmetry.space_group_name_H-M   'P 1'
#
loop_
_entity.id
_entity.type
_entity.pdbx_description
1 polymer ?
#
loop_
_entity_poly.entity_id
_entity_poly.type
_entity_poly.pdbx_seq_one_letter_code
_entity_poly.pdbx_strand_id
1 'polypeptide(L)'
;MAQNAAPQVCPEKAEKPYKVKLTPEQRMEAQAQRMGKQLMLDDAKLAQFTSLYKEYLTALKECRPAAKGNKVKPYERTDAQIQQDIEQRFEVRQKVLDTQKKYYASFKKILNARQLEKVFSMPRPGKMHKGNFPMRHGKMGKPGKMPAPGCPNVCPACPQAPQNK
;
A
#
# COMPACT_ATOMS: atom_id res chain seq x y z
N MET A 1 -8.17 66.61 -18.10
CA MET A 1 -6.89 66.27 -17.43
C MET A 1 -7.23 65.18 -16.43
N ALA A 2 -6.95 63.91 -16.76
CA ALA A 2 -5.87 63.13 -16.14
C ALA A 2 -6.27 62.71 -14.69
N GLN A 3 -6.19 61.46 -14.23
CA GLN A 3 -5.14 60.46 -14.45
C GLN A 3 -5.67 59.04 -14.17
N ASN A 4 -5.08 58.10 -14.88
CA ASN A 4 -5.10 56.66 -14.67
C ASN A 4 -4.80 56.26 -13.21
N ALA A 5 -5.51 55.29 -12.67
CA ALA A 5 -5.12 54.54 -11.48
C ALA A 5 -5.14 53.03 -11.81
N ALA A 6 -3.96 52.42 -11.69
CA ALA A 6 -3.64 51.05 -12.09
C ALA A 6 -4.50 49.99 -11.39
N PRO A 7 -4.81 48.85 -12.04
CA PRO A 7 -5.31 47.68 -11.32
C PRO A 7 -4.19 47.12 -10.42
N GLN A 8 -4.52 46.99 -9.13
CA GLN A 8 -3.70 46.30 -8.13
C GLN A 8 -3.36 44.89 -8.62
N VAL A 9 -2.07 44.64 -8.79
CA VAL A 9 -1.49 43.31 -8.99
C VAL A 9 -1.63 42.56 -7.67
N CYS A 10 -2.41 41.48 -7.68
CA CYS A 10 -2.50 40.53 -6.58
C CYS A 10 -1.11 39.95 -6.28
N PRO A 11 -0.70 39.80 -5.01
CA PRO A 11 0.64 39.33 -4.68
C PRO A 11 0.83 37.87 -5.11
N GLU A 12 1.99 37.66 -5.73
CA GLU A 12 2.58 36.43 -6.21
C GLU A 12 2.46 35.30 -5.16
N LYS A 13 1.98 34.14 -5.62
CA LYS A 13 1.80 32.96 -4.77
C LYS A 13 3.15 32.52 -4.22
N ALA A 14 3.29 32.62 -2.90
CA ALA A 14 4.42 32.07 -2.14
C ALA A 14 4.78 30.66 -2.63
N GLU A 15 5.99 30.53 -3.15
CA GLU A 15 6.55 29.25 -3.59
C GLU A 15 6.59 28.28 -2.40
N LYS A 16 5.92 27.13 -2.58
CA LYS A 16 5.94 26.05 -1.59
C LYS A 16 7.39 25.53 -1.49
N PRO A 17 7.94 25.34 -0.28
CA PRO A 17 9.31 24.83 -0.13
C PRO A 17 9.45 23.49 -0.85
N TYR A 18 10.39 23.47 -1.79
CA TYR A 18 10.71 22.33 -2.64
C TYR A 18 11.08 21.14 -1.74
N LYS A 19 10.18 20.16 -1.62
CA LYS A 19 10.45 18.95 -0.84
C LYS A 19 11.66 18.24 -1.46
N VAL A 20 12.81 18.33 -0.81
CA VAL A 20 14.01 17.57 -1.18
C VAL A 20 13.61 16.11 -1.27
N LYS A 21 13.73 15.54 -2.48
CA LYS A 21 13.44 14.14 -2.74
C LYS A 21 14.55 13.32 -2.08
N LEU A 22 14.40 13.00 -0.79
CA LEU A 22 15.25 12.04 -0.07
C LEU A 22 15.51 10.82 -0.97
N THR A 23 16.78 10.48 -1.17
CA THR A 23 17.18 9.38 -2.05
C THR A 23 16.63 8.05 -1.49
N PRO A 24 16.42 7.02 -2.34
CA PRO A 24 15.89 5.73 -1.89
C PRO A 24 16.72 5.10 -0.76
N GLU A 25 18.03 5.31 -0.79
CA GLU A 25 18.99 4.83 0.22
C GLU A 25 18.85 5.59 1.54
N GLN A 26 18.80 6.93 1.50
CA GLN A 26 18.58 7.76 2.69
C GLN A 26 17.24 7.41 3.37
N ARG A 27 16.22 7.06 2.60
CA ARG A 27 14.93 6.59 3.15
C ARG A 27 15.07 5.25 3.87
N MET A 28 15.83 4.32 3.31
CA MET A 28 16.07 3.02 3.94
C MET A 28 16.85 3.19 5.25
N GLU A 29 17.84 4.07 5.26
CA GLU A 29 18.61 4.39 6.46
C GLU A 29 17.73 5.04 7.54
N ALA A 30 16.96 6.08 7.19
CA ALA A 30 16.03 6.70 8.13
C ALA A 30 14.98 5.71 8.66
N GLN A 31 14.51 4.79 7.82
CA GLN A 31 13.59 3.72 8.24
C GLN A 31 14.25 2.75 9.23
N ALA A 32 15.48 2.32 8.95
CA ALA A 32 16.24 1.43 9.82
C ALA A 32 16.54 2.08 11.17
N GLN A 33 16.97 3.34 11.17
CA GLN A 33 17.21 4.11 12.40
C GLN A 33 15.93 4.32 13.20
N ARG A 34 14.81 4.68 12.55
CA ARG A 34 13.51 4.82 13.21
C ARG A 34 13.08 3.50 13.85
N MET A 35 13.28 2.39 13.16
CA MET A 35 12.97 1.06 13.67
C MET A 35 13.84 0.73 14.89
N GLY A 36 15.15 0.94 14.81
CA GLY A 36 16.05 0.69 15.93
C GLY A 36 15.71 1.53 17.18
N LYS A 37 15.29 2.79 17.00
CA LYS A 37 14.75 3.63 18.09
C LYS A 37 13.46 3.06 18.68
N GLN A 38 12.53 2.58 17.85
CA GLN A 38 11.28 1.95 18.31
C GLN A 38 11.49 0.61 19.05
N LEU A 39 12.60 -0.07 18.73
CA LEU A 39 13.07 -1.26 19.42
C LEU A 39 13.87 -0.95 20.70
N MET A 40 14.14 0.34 20.98
CA MET A 40 14.92 0.81 22.12
C MET A 40 16.29 0.13 22.18
N LEU A 41 17.02 0.14 21.07
CA LEU A 41 18.37 -0.43 20.99
C LEU A 41 19.42 0.56 21.49
N ASP A 42 20.40 0.05 22.23
CA ASP A 42 21.63 0.77 22.58
C ASP A 42 22.39 1.18 21.31
N ASP A 43 23.18 2.25 21.34
CA ASP A 43 23.89 2.76 20.15
C ASP A 43 24.76 1.70 19.46
N ALA A 44 25.41 0.83 20.24
CA ALA A 44 26.19 -0.30 19.73
C ALA A 44 25.32 -1.33 18.96
N LYS A 45 24.17 -1.71 19.52
CA LYS A 45 23.23 -2.65 18.87
C LYS A 45 22.47 -2.00 17.73
N LEU A 46 22.20 -0.69 17.83
CA LEU A 46 21.53 0.12 16.82
C LEU A 46 22.35 0.17 15.53
N ALA A 47 23.66 0.37 15.62
CA ALA A 47 24.54 0.38 14.44
C ALA A 47 24.52 -0.97 13.71
N GLN A 48 24.67 -2.07 14.45
CA GLN A 48 24.62 -3.44 13.90
C GLN A 48 23.24 -3.76 13.30
N PHE A 49 22.17 -3.43 14.03
CA PHE A 49 20.80 -3.61 13.57
C PHE A 49 20.53 -2.80 12.30
N THR A 50 20.96 -1.54 12.24
CA THR A 50 20.72 -0.65 11.10
C THR A 50 21.38 -1.19 9.83
N SER A 51 22.62 -1.67 9.93
CA SER A 51 23.33 -2.32 8.81
C SER A 51 22.60 -3.59 8.35
N LEU A 52 22.31 -4.52 9.27
CA LEU A 52 21.63 -5.78 8.96
C LEU A 52 20.21 -5.56 8.40
N TYR A 53 19.49 -4.57 8.92
CA TYR A 53 18.12 -4.24 8.49
C TYR A 53 18.10 -3.60 7.09
N LYS A 54 19.13 -2.83 6.71
CA LYS A 54 19.27 -2.34 5.32
C LYS A 54 19.41 -3.49 4.34
N GLU A 55 20.28 -4.46 4.62
CA GLU A 55 20.46 -5.65 3.78
C GLU A 55 19.16 -6.45 3.66
N TYR A 56 18.46 -6.68 4.78
CA TYR A 56 17.17 -7.35 4.79
C TYR A 56 16.13 -6.63 3.91
N LEU A 57 16.04 -5.30 4.00
CA LEU A 57 15.14 -4.52 3.16
C LEU A 57 15.51 -4.58 1.67
N THR A 58 16.80 -4.64 1.33
CA THR A 58 17.26 -4.82 -0.05
C THR A 58 16.89 -6.22 -0.56
N ALA A 59 17.20 -7.28 0.20
CA ALA A 59 16.85 -8.64 -0.17
C ALA A 59 15.33 -8.84 -0.34
N LEU A 60 14.51 -8.19 0.51
CA LEU A 60 13.05 -8.18 0.34
C LEU A 60 12.59 -7.49 -0.94
N LYS A 61 13.28 -6.44 -1.39
CA LYS A 61 12.97 -5.76 -2.67
C LYS A 61 13.33 -6.65 -3.85
N GLU A 62 14.47 -7.34 -3.80
CA GLU A 62 14.92 -8.28 -4.84
C GLU A 62 14.00 -9.49 -4.97
N CYS A 63 13.37 -9.93 -3.88
CA CYS A 63 12.35 -10.99 -3.94
C CYS A 63 11.11 -10.59 -4.74
N ARG A 64 10.86 -9.29 -4.95
CA ARG A 64 9.68 -8.81 -5.66
C ARG A 64 9.94 -8.89 -7.17
N PRO A 65 9.06 -9.54 -7.95
CA PRO A 65 9.23 -9.59 -9.39
C PRO A 65 9.19 -8.16 -9.93
N ALA A 66 10.05 -7.87 -10.90
CA ALA A 66 10.04 -6.60 -11.61
C ALA A 66 8.61 -6.30 -12.06
N ALA A 67 8.16 -5.05 -11.93
CA ALA A 67 6.82 -4.67 -12.34
C ALA A 67 6.69 -4.95 -13.83
N LYS A 68 5.98 -6.03 -14.20
CA LYS A 68 5.67 -6.34 -15.60
C LYS A 68 4.95 -5.12 -16.15
N GLY A 69 5.59 -4.39 -17.07
CA GLY A 69 5.09 -3.11 -17.61
C GLY A 69 3.75 -3.25 -18.34
N ASN A 70 3.40 -4.47 -18.74
CA ASN A 70 2.10 -4.79 -19.31
C ASN A 70 1.05 -4.96 -18.20
N LYS A 71 0.38 -3.85 -17.87
CA LYS A 71 -0.87 -3.86 -17.11
C LYS A 71 -2.00 -4.38 -18.01
N VAL A 72 -1.95 -5.66 -18.36
CA VAL A 72 -3.10 -6.34 -18.97
C VAL A 72 -4.24 -6.27 -17.96
N LYS A 73 -5.39 -5.74 -18.38
CA LYS A 73 -6.51 -5.54 -17.49
C LYS A 73 -6.96 -6.91 -16.95
N PRO A 74 -7.43 -7.01 -15.70
CA PRO A 74 -7.73 -8.30 -15.07
C PRO A 74 -8.67 -9.20 -15.88
N TYR A 75 -9.55 -8.61 -16.69
CA TYR A 75 -10.54 -9.30 -17.52
C TYR A 75 -10.02 -9.75 -18.90
N GLU A 76 -8.81 -9.36 -19.30
CA GLU A 76 -8.17 -9.72 -20.60
C GLU A 76 -7.17 -10.87 -20.46
N ARG A 77 -7.03 -11.43 -19.24
CA ARG A 77 -6.06 -12.49 -18.96
C ARG A 77 -6.63 -13.84 -19.36
N THR A 78 -5.82 -14.65 -20.05
CA THR A 78 -6.16 -16.03 -20.36
C THR A 78 -5.95 -16.94 -19.13
N ASP A 79 -6.64 -18.08 -19.08
CA ASP A 79 -6.52 -19.03 -17.97
C ASP A 79 -5.07 -19.49 -17.74
N ALA A 80 -4.30 -19.71 -18.81
CA ALA A 80 -2.88 -20.04 -18.73
C ALA A 80 -2.05 -18.91 -18.08
N GLN A 81 -2.33 -17.64 -18.40
CA GLN A 81 -1.68 -16.50 -17.75
C GLN A 81 -2.06 -16.38 -16.28
N ILE A 82 -3.32 -16.69 -15.93
CA ILE A 82 -3.79 -16.70 -14.54
C ILE A 82 -3.05 -17.78 -13.75
N GLN A 83 -2.93 -19.00 -14.28
CA GLN A 83 -2.18 -20.09 -13.66
C GLN A 83 -0.71 -19.73 -13.44
N GLN A 84 -0.02 -19.22 -14.46
CA GLN A 84 1.37 -18.76 -14.34
C GLN A 84 1.53 -17.63 -13.30
N ASP A 85 0.61 -16.65 -13.28
CA ASP A 85 0.63 -15.57 -12.28
C ASP A 85 0.41 -16.11 -10.85
N ILE A 86 -0.39 -17.17 -10.68
CA ILE A 86 -0.61 -17.83 -9.38
C ILE A 86 0.67 -18.55 -8.91
N GLU A 87 1.29 -19.35 -9.77
CA GLU A 87 2.54 -20.06 -9.47
C GLU A 87 3.67 -19.10 -9.12
N GLN A 88 3.85 -18.04 -9.94
CA GLN A 88 4.83 -16.99 -9.65
C GLN A 88 4.58 -16.30 -8.30
N ARG A 89 3.31 -16.12 -7.90
CA ARG A 89 3.00 -15.57 -6.57
C ARG A 89 3.41 -16.53 -5.45
N PHE A 90 3.29 -17.83 -5.63
CA PHE A 90 3.76 -18.80 -4.64
C PHE A 90 5.28 -18.78 -4.51
N GLU A 91 6.01 -18.81 -5.62
CA GLU A 91 7.47 -18.73 -5.62
C GLU A 91 7.98 -17.44 -4.96
N VAL A 92 7.37 -16.30 -5.28
CA VAL A 92 7.72 -15.01 -4.68
C VAL A 92 7.46 -15.03 -3.18
N ARG A 93 6.31 -15.58 -2.73
CA ARG A 93 6.02 -15.70 -1.30
C ARG A 93 7.03 -16.63 -0.61
N GLN A 94 7.39 -17.73 -1.25
CA GLN A 94 8.40 -18.68 -0.74
C GLN A 94 9.76 -18.00 -0.58
N LYS A 95 10.27 -17.32 -1.63
CA LYS A 95 11.54 -16.56 -1.58
C LYS A 95 11.55 -15.51 -0.47
N VAL A 96 10.44 -14.80 -0.29
CA VAL A 96 10.29 -13.82 0.80
C VAL A 96 10.35 -14.52 2.16
N LEU A 97 9.66 -15.63 2.35
CA LEU A 97 9.68 -16.39 3.61
C LEU A 97 11.07 -16.94 3.91
N ASP A 98 11.77 -17.47 2.91
CA ASP A 98 13.13 -18.01 3.07
C ASP A 98 14.12 -16.90 3.43
N THR A 99 13.98 -15.72 2.80
CA THR A 99 14.73 -14.51 3.19
C THR A 99 14.41 -14.11 4.63
N GLN A 100 13.14 -14.10 5.03
CA GLN A 100 12.75 -13.78 6.41
C GLN A 100 13.35 -14.75 7.42
N LYS A 101 13.33 -16.06 7.14
CA LYS A 101 13.95 -17.08 8.00
C LYS A 101 15.47 -16.89 8.11
N LYS A 102 16.15 -16.61 6.99
CA LYS A 102 17.59 -16.32 6.95
C LYS A 102 17.93 -15.14 7.87
N TYR A 103 17.25 -14.01 7.70
CA TYR A 103 17.52 -12.81 8.50
C TYR A 103 17.00 -12.90 9.94
N TYR A 104 15.97 -13.70 10.22
CA TYR A 104 15.52 -13.98 11.59
C TYR A 104 16.64 -14.60 12.43
N ALA A 105 17.41 -15.55 11.88
CA ALA A 105 18.55 -16.15 12.58
C ALA A 105 19.63 -15.11 12.94
N SER A 106 19.87 -14.14 12.05
CA SER A 106 20.79 -13.02 12.31
C SER A 106 20.24 -12.05 13.35
N PHE A 107 18.96 -11.65 13.24
CA PHE A 107 18.32 -10.76 14.20
C PHE A 107 18.22 -11.37 15.59
N LYS A 108 18.01 -12.69 15.71
CA LYS A 108 17.93 -13.39 17.00
C LYS A 108 19.21 -13.30 17.84
N LYS A 109 20.37 -13.02 17.21
CA LYS A 109 21.64 -12.84 17.91
C LYS A 109 21.76 -11.46 18.58
N ILE A 110 21.02 -10.46 18.10
CA ILE A 110 21.16 -9.05 18.50
C ILE A 110 19.91 -8.54 19.23
N LEU A 111 18.74 -9.13 18.93
CA LEU A 111 17.43 -8.71 19.42
C LEU A 111 16.78 -9.74 20.35
N ASN A 112 16.01 -9.26 21.32
CA ASN A 112 15.15 -10.10 22.17
C ASN A 112 13.84 -10.48 21.45
N ALA A 113 13.12 -11.49 21.94
CA ALA A 113 11.87 -11.99 21.37
C ALA A 113 10.80 -10.91 21.15
N ARG A 114 10.61 -9.98 22.10
CA ARG A 114 9.68 -8.84 21.95
C ARG A 114 10.10 -7.87 20.84
N GLN A 115 11.40 -7.70 20.63
CA GLN A 115 11.93 -6.85 19.57
C GLN A 115 11.80 -7.54 18.21
N LEU A 116 12.06 -8.84 18.14
CA LEU A 116 11.83 -9.65 16.95
C LEU A 116 10.36 -9.62 16.53
N GLU A 117 9.44 -9.79 17.49
CA GLU A 117 8.01 -9.68 17.23
C GLU A 117 7.68 -8.33 16.56
N LYS A 118 8.20 -7.21 17.08
CA LYS A 118 8.02 -5.89 16.46
C LYS A 118 8.60 -5.80 15.04
N VAL A 119 9.76 -6.39 14.77
CA VAL A 119 10.39 -6.37 13.43
C VAL A 119 9.54 -7.12 12.39
N PHE A 120 8.94 -8.26 12.77
CA PHE A 120 8.20 -9.12 11.84
C PHE A 120 6.67 -8.90 11.87
N SER A 121 6.11 -8.31 12.92
CA SER A 121 4.67 -8.01 13.06
C SER A 121 4.26 -6.72 12.34
N MET A 122 5.20 -5.85 11.97
CA MET A 122 4.84 -4.56 11.37
C MET A 122 4.12 -4.77 10.03
N PRO A 123 2.94 -4.17 9.83
CA PRO A 123 2.26 -4.22 8.55
C PRO A 123 3.16 -3.61 7.48
N ARG A 124 3.29 -4.31 6.35
CA ARG A 124 4.05 -3.82 5.19
C ARG A 124 3.65 -2.36 4.89
N PRO A 125 4.60 -1.44 4.64
CA PRO A 125 4.27 -0.07 4.28
C PRO A 125 3.30 -0.07 3.10
N GLY A 126 2.11 0.51 3.29
CA GLY A 126 0.99 0.49 2.33
C GLY A 126 -0.15 -0.46 2.66
N LYS A 127 0.01 -1.42 3.59
CA LYS A 127 -1.12 -2.02 4.31
C LYS A 127 -1.53 -1.02 5.40
N MET A 128 -2.25 0.02 5.00
CA MET A 128 -3.18 0.65 5.92
C MET A 128 -3.99 -0.51 6.52
N HIS A 129 -4.00 -0.66 7.85
CA HIS A 129 -5.14 -1.30 8.44
C HIS A 129 -6.33 -0.52 7.86
N LYS A 130 -7.22 -1.17 7.12
CA LYS A 130 -8.60 -0.71 7.06
C LYS A 130 -9.07 -0.84 8.50
N GLY A 131 -8.64 0.10 9.34
CA GLY A 131 -9.17 0.26 10.65
C GLY A 131 -10.66 0.41 10.43
N ASN A 132 -11.42 -0.24 11.29
CA ASN A 132 -12.77 0.19 11.62
C ASN A 132 -12.73 1.68 12.01
N PHE A 133 -12.54 2.57 11.05
CA PHE A 133 -13.13 3.88 11.12
C PHE A 133 -14.61 3.60 10.96
N PRO A 134 -15.45 3.72 12.01
CA PRO A 134 -16.87 3.86 11.76
C PRO A 134 -16.98 5.02 10.78
N MET A 135 -17.50 4.75 9.59
CA MET A 135 -17.90 5.78 8.65
C MET A 135 -18.80 6.73 9.42
N ARG A 136 -18.24 7.82 9.95
CA ARG A 136 -19.02 8.91 10.52
C ARG A 136 -19.89 9.37 9.36
N HIS A 137 -21.17 9.05 9.42
CA HIS A 137 -22.17 9.44 8.44
C HIS A 137 -22.25 10.97 8.43
N GLY A 138 -21.34 11.60 7.70
CA GLY A 138 -21.45 13.00 7.33
C GLY A 138 -22.57 13.10 6.31
N LYS A 139 -23.70 13.67 6.75
CA LYS A 139 -24.87 14.09 5.96
C LYS A 139 -24.61 14.13 4.45
N MET A 140 -25.05 13.08 3.74
CA MET A 140 -25.25 13.18 2.29
C MET A 140 -26.49 14.05 2.06
N GLY A 141 -26.31 15.11 1.28
CA GLY A 141 -27.39 15.94 0.75
C GLY A 141 -28.41 15.10 -0.03
N LYS A 142 -29.62 15.63 -0.08
CA LYS A 142 -30.86 15.01 -0.61
C LYS A 142 -30.66 14.31 -1.97
N PRO A 143 -31.24 13.12 -2.19
CA PRO A 143 -31.18 12.43 -3.49
C PRO A 143 -32.13 13.10 -4.49
N GLY A 144 -31.57 13.89 -5.40
CA GLY A 144 -32.23 14.34 -6.62
C GLY A 144 -32.22 13.23 -7.68
N LYS A 145 -33.38 13.01 -8.30
CA LYS A 145 -33.71 11.96 -9.26
C LYS A 145 -32.72 11.85 -10.43
N MET A 146 -32.32 10.62 -10.79
CA MET A 146 -31.91 10.29 -12.16
C MET A 146 -33.00 9.43 -12.81
N PRO A 147 -33.45 9.71 -14.05
CA PRO A 147 -34.37 8.85 -14.77
C PRO A 147 -33.63 7.64 -15.34
N ALA A 148 -34.25 6.46 -15.24
CA ALA A 148 -33.74 5.22 -15.79
C ALA A 148 -33.96 5.16 -17.31
N PRO A 149 -32.98 4.70 -18.12
CA PRO A 149 -33.21 4.37 -19.51
C PRO A 149 -33.88 2.99 -19.58
N GLY A 150 -35.16 2.96 -19.96
CA GLY A 150 -35.90 1.73 -20.19
C GLY A 150 -35.46 1.06 -21.50
N CYS A 151 -35.09 -0.21 -21.42
CA CYS A 151 -35.15 -1.15 -22.55
C CYS A 151 -36.39 -2.04 -22.35
N PRO A 152 -37.26 -2.16 -23.36
CA PRO A 152 -38.38 -3.09 -23.31
C PRO A 152 -37.94 -4.44 -23.88
N ASN A 153 -38.03 -5.52 -23.10
CA ASN A 153 -38.71 -6.69 -23.62
C ASN A 153 -39.13 -7.65 -22.50
N VAL A 154 -40.37 -8.06 -22.62
CA VAL A 154 -41.15 -8.87 -21.70
C VAL A 154 -40.75 -10.34 -21.85
N CYS A 155 -40.40 -11.03 -20.76
CA CYS A 155 -40.37 -12.49 -20.73
C CYS A 155 -41.76 -13.00 -20.29
N PRO A 156 -42.39 -13.94 -21.03
CA PRO A 156 -43.72 -14.42 -20.71
C PRO A 156 -43.68 -15.45 -19.57
N ALA A 157 -44.59 -15.26 -18.62
CA ALA A 157 -45.22 -16.22 -17.70
C ALA A 157 -44.46 -17.53 -17.37
N CYS A 158 -43.93 -17.62 -16.14
CA CYS A 158 -43.76 -18.90 -15.44
C CYS A 158 -45.06 -19.23 -14.67
N PRO A 159 -45.68 -20.41 -14.87
CA PRO A 159 -46.85 -20.81 -14.08
C PRO A 159 -46.46 -21.09 -12.62
N GLN A 160 -47.28 -20.61 -11.69
CA GLN A 160 -47.11 -20.78 -10.25
C GLN A 160 -47.27 -22.25 -9.84
N ALA A 161 -46.39 -22.73 -8.96
CA ALA A 161 -46.47 -24.05 -8.34
C ALA A 161 -47.66 -24.13 -7.36
N PRO A 162 -48.31 -25.30 -7.22
CA PRO A 162 -49.48 -25.45 -6.36
C PRO A 162 -49.08 -25.42 -4.88
N GLN A 163 -49.78 -24.60 -4.10
CA GLN A 163 -49.71 -24.61 -2.64
C GLN A 163 -50.53 -25.79 -2.11
N ASN A 164 -49.86 -26.67 -1.37
CA ASN A 164 -50.42 -27.84 -0.73
C ASN A 164 -50.91 -27.44 0.68
N LYS A 165 -52.21 -27.56 0.95
CA LYS A 165 -52.83 -27.88 2.25
C LYS A 165 -54.34 -28.05 2.13
#